data_AF-A0A2D4H2U3-F1
#
_entry.id   AF-A0A2D4H2U3-F1
#
_cell.length_a   1.000
_cell.length_b   1.000
_cell.length_c   1.000
_cell.angle_alpha   90.00
_cell.angle_beta   90.00
_cell.angle_gamma   90.00
#
_symmetry.space_group_name_H-M   'P 1'
#
loop_
_entity.id
_entity.type
_entity.pdbx_description
1 polymer ?
#
loop_
_entity_poly.entity_id
_entity_poly.type
_entity_poly.pdbx_seq_one_letter_code
_entity_poly.pdbx_strand_id
1 'polypeptide(L)'
;GVGNDVVRKVSQVPLSQYCNRAIMKLIYCAHCRGMSNIKPCNSYCRNILKGCLGNHADLDTEWKNMIDSLLLVADRFDGPSNVDVVIGTIHVRIAEAISNMQENKESITAKIFQGCGNPKLNTKAANVEDK
;
A
#
# COMPACT_ATOMS: atom_id res chain seq x y z
N GLY A 1 0.75 -11.11 -2.20
CA GLY A 1 0.32 -9.69 -2.31
C GLY A 1 -0.40 -9.50 -3.61
N VAL A 2 -1.34 -8.55 -3.69
CA VAL A 2 -2.26 -8.38 -4.83
C VAL A 2 -1.54 -8.34 -6.18
N GLY A 3 -0.44 -7.59 -6.30
CA GLY A 3 0.35 -7.53 -7.54
C GLY A 3 0.87 -8.88 -8.03
N ASN A 4 1.33 -9.76 -7.12
CA ASN A 4 1.78 -11.10 -7.48
C ASN A 4 0.62 -11.97 -8.00
N ASP A 5 -0.54 -11.90 -7.34
CA ASP A 5 -1.73 -12.65 -7.75
C ASP A 5 -2.26 -12.21 -9.12
N VAL A 6 -2.21 -10.91 -9.42
CA VAL A 6 -2.57 -10.38 -10.74
C VAL A 6 -1.63 -10.93 -11.81
N VAL A 7 -0.31 -10.83 -11.62
CA VAL A 7 0.69 -11.36 -12.57
C VAL A 7 0.49 -12.87 -12.80
N ARG A 8 0.29 -13.65 -11.72
CA ARG A 8 0.06 -15.09 -11.79
C ARG A 8 -1.21 -15.45 -12.58
N LYS A 9 -2.29 -14.68 -12.44
CA LYS A 9 -3.54 -14.91 -13.18
C LYS A 9 -3.41 -14.51 -14.64
N VAL A 10 -2.81 -13.36 -14.91
CA VAL A 10 -2.63 -12.81 -16.25
C VAL A 10 -1.68 -13.68 -17.08
N SER A 11 -0.66 -14.29 -16.46
CA SER A 11 0.26 -15.21 -17.17
C SER A 11 -0.41 -16.51 -17.63
N GLN A 12 -1.60 -16.84 -17.11
CA GLN A 12 -2.36 -18.03 -17.49
C GLN A 12 -3.37 -17.74 -18.61
N VAL A 13 -3.53 -16.48 -19.05
CA VAL A 13 -4.42 -16.11 -20.13
C VAL A 13 -3.85 -16.64 -21.45
N PRO A 14 -4.55 -17.54 -22.17
CA PRO A 14 -4.06 -18.09 -23.41
C PRO A 14 -4.12 -17.05 -24.54
N LEU A 15 -3.21 -17.17 -25.50
CA LEU A 15 -3.27 -16.40 -26.74
C LEU A 15 -4.50 -16.80 -27.56
N SER A 16 -5.17 -15.81 -28.15
CA SER A 16 -6.30 -16.05 -29.04
C SER A 16 -5.88 -16.84 -30.29
N GLN A 17 -6.83 -17.53 -30.93
CA GLN A 17 -6.57 -18.21 -32.20
C GLN A 17 -6.07 -17.25 -33.30
N TYR A 18 -6.58 -16.01 -33.31
CA TYR A 18 -6.09 -14.96 -34.19
C TYR A 18 -4.61 -14.67 -33.95
N CYS A 19 -4.21 -14.48 -32.69
CA CYS A 19 -2.82 -14.24 -32.32
C CYS A 19 -1.91 -15.41 -32.74
N ASN A 20 -2.34 -16.65 -32.49
CA ASN A 20 -1.58 -17.84 -32.90
C ASN A 20 -1.32 -17.87 -34.42
N ARG A 21 -2.34 -17.56 -35.23
CA ARG A 21 -2.18 -17.45 -36.71
C ARG A 21 -1.26 -16.30 -37.11
N ALA A 22 -1.37 -15.16 -36.45
CA ALA A 22 -0.56 -13.98 -36.72
C ALA A 22 0.92 -14.21 -36.39
N ILE A 23 1.22 -14.83 -35.24
CA ILE A 23 2.57 -15.24 -34.85
C ILE A 23 3.13 -16.29 -35.81
N MET A 24 2.32 -17.28 -36.22
CA MET A 24 2.75 -18.26 -37.23
C MET A 24 3.18 -17.59 -38.54
N LYS A 25 2.38 -16.62 -39.01
CA LYS A 25 2.70 -15.82 -40.20
C LYS A 25 3.93 -14.95 -40.02
N LEU A 26 4.12 -14.41 -38.82
CA LEU A 26 5.29 -13.61 -38.48
C LEU A 26 6.58 -14.43 -38.50
N ILE A 27 6.58 -15.62 -37.88
CA ILE A 27 7.80 -16.40 -37.64
C ILE A 27 8.10 -17.39 -38.76
N TYR A 28 7.13 -18.19 -39.19
CA TYR A 28 7.41 -19.40 -39.99
C TYR A 28 7.12 -19.25 -41.48
N CYS A 29 6.23 -18.32 -41.86
CA CYS A 29 5.83 -18.20 -43.26
C CYS A 29 6.97 -17.78 -44.22
N ALA A 30 8.05 -17.16 -43.74
CA ALA A 30 9.22 -16.88 -44.57
C ALA A 30 9.94 -18.18 -44.94
N HIS A 31 10.14 -19.08 -43.97
CA HIS A 31 10.72 -20.41 -44.17
C HIS A 31 9.89 -21.25 -45.16
N CYS A 32 8.58 -21.30 -44.99
CA CYS A 32 7.68 -22.03 -45.90
C CYS A 32 7.70 -21.49 -47.34
N ARG A 33 8.14 -20.25 -47.54
CA ARG A 33 8.29 -19.62 -48.87
C ARG A 33 9.73 -19.70 -49.42
N GLY A 34 10.61 -20.47 -48.79
CA GLY A 34 12.01 -20.61 -49.22
C GLY A 34 12.92 -19.44 -48.79
N MET A 35 12.44 -18.55 -47.93
CA MET A 35 13.19 -17.38 -47.43
C MET A 35 13.64 -17.60 -45.98
N SER A 36 14.55 -18.56 -45.75
CA SER A 36 14.94 -19.00 -44.40
C SER A 36 15.81 -18.02 -43.61
N ASN A 37 16.43 -17.03 -44.28
CA ASN A 37 17.35 -16.07 -43.64
C ASN A 37 16.72 -14.69 -43.40
N ILE A 38 15.41 -14.52 -43.65
CA ILE A 38 14.74 -13.23 -43.50
C ILE A 38 14.14 -13.11 -42.09
N LYS A 39 14.54 -12.06 -41.38
CA LYS A 39 13.94 -11.69 -40.10
C LYS A 39 12.71 -10.81 -40.31
N PRO A 40 11.68 -10.93 -39.44
CA PRO A 40 10.55 -10.02 -39.49
C PRO A 40 10.96 -8.57 -39.22
N CYS A 41 10.33 -7.63 -39.92
CA CYS A 41 10.50 -6.20 -39.67
C CYS A 41 10.14 -5.87 -38.21
N ASN A 42 10.88 -4.94 -37.58
CA ASN A 42 10.62 -4.56 -36.19
C ASN A 42 9.19 -4.04 -35.98
N SER A 43 8.71 -3.19 -36.89
CA SER A 43 7.34 -2.66 -36.86
C SER A 43 6.29 -3.75 -37.03
N TYR A 44 6.51 -4.71 -37.93
CA TYR A 44 5.60 -5.84 -38.13
C TYR A 44 5.51 -6.70 -36.87
N CYS A 45 6.66 -7.05 -36.27
CA CYS A 45 6.72 -7.78 -35.01
C CYS A 45 5.96 -7.05 -33.88
N ARG A 46 6.23 -5.75 -33.70
CA ARG A 46 5.55 -4.94 -32.68
C ARG A 46 4.03 -4.89 -32.90
N ASN A 47 3.57 -4.74 -34.13
CA ASN A 47 2.14 -4.67 -34.44
C ASN A 47 1.43 -5.99 -34.11
N ILE A 48 2.04 -7.13 -34.45
CA ILE A 48 1.49 -8.44 -34.09
C ILE A 48 1.46 -8.61 -32.57
N LEU A 49 2.57 -8.32 -31.87
CA LEU A 49 2.63 -8.48 -30.42
C LEU A 49 1.65 -7.56 -29.66
N LYS A 50 1.49 -6.30 -30.11
CA LYS A 50 0.49 -5.39 -29.54
C LYS A 50 -0.93 -5.93 -29.69
N GLY A 51 -1.28 -6.49 -30.86
CA GLY A 51 -2.58 -7.11 -31.07
C GLY A 51 -2.79 -8.37 -30.21
N CYS A 52 -1.73 -9.16 -30.01
CA CYS A 52 -1.76 -10.35 -29.16
C CYS A 52 -1.89 -10.04 -27.67
N LEU A 53 -1.22 -8.98 -27.21
CA LEU A 53 -1.10 -8.61 -25.81
C LEU A 53 -2.00 -7.42 -25.43
N GLY A 54 -3.00 -7.07 -26.26
CA GLY A 54 -3.90 -5.94 -26.01
C GLY A 54 -4.54 -6.00 -24.61
N ASN A 55 -5.17 -7.13 -24.29
CA ASN A 55 -5.79 -7.35 -22.98
C ASN A 55 -4.79 -7.29 -21.80
N HIS A 56 -3.51 -7.61 -22.05
CA HIS A 56 -2.46 -7.47 -21.03
C HIS A 56 -2.06 -6.00 -20.87
N ALA A 57 -2.01 -5.25 -21.97
CA ALA A 57 -1.68 -3.83 -21.97
C ALA A 57 -2.77 -2.97 -21.32
N ASP A 58 -4.03 -3.41 -21.32
CA ASP A 58 -5.13 -2.72 -20.64
C ASP A 58 -4.90 -2.58 -19.11
N LEU A 59 -4.09 -3.46 -18.52
CA LEU A 59 -3.73 -3.40 -17.10
C LEU A 59 -2.68 -2.34 -16.77
N ASP A 60 -2.02 -1.76 -17.77
CA ASP A 60 -0.86 -0.87 -17.59
C ASP A 60 -1.17 0.34 -16.71
N THR A 61 -2.37 0.93 -16.87
CA THR A 61 -2.78 2.11 -16.08
C THR A 61 -2.92 1.75 -14.61
N GLU A 62 -3.69 0.71 -14.28
CA GLU A 62 -3.89 0.31 -12.88
C GLU A 62 -2.63 -0.30 -12.25
N TRP A 63 -1.80 -0.96 -13.06
CA TRP A 63 -0.51 -1.45 -12.60
C TRP A 63 0.40 -0.31 -12.16
N LYS A 64 0.49 0.77 -12.95
CA LYS A 64 1.23 1.98 -12.57
C LYS A 64 0.65 2.62 -11.32
N ASN A 65 -0.67 2.82 -11.25
CA ASN A 65 -1.35 3.39 -10.07
C ASN A 65 -1.03 2.60 -8.79
N MET A 66 -1.03 1.26 -8.88
CA MET A 66 -0.67 0.39 -7.76
C MET A 66 0.79 0.60 -7.33
N ILE A 67 1.74 0.63 -8.28
CA ILE A 67 3.16 0.86 -7.96
C ILE A 67 3.36 2.24 -7.35
N ASP A 68 2.76 3.29 -7.92
CA ASP A 68 2.85 4.65 -7.39
C ASP A 68 2.31 4.74 -5.97
N SER A 69 1.18 4.08 -5.71
CA SER A 69 0.60 4.00 -4.36
C SER A 69 1.50 3.26 -3.38
N LEU A 70 2.16 2.18 -3.81
CA LEU A 70 3.12 1.45 -2.99
C LEU A 70 4.36 2.28 -2.67
N LEU A 71 4.85 3.07 -3.63
CA LEU A 71 5.97 3.99 -3.42
C LEU A 71 5.59 5.10 -2.41
N LEU A 72 4.39 5.68 -2.52
CA LEU A 72 3.90 6.67 -1.55
C LEU A 72 3.82 6.11 -0.12
N VAL A 73 3.45 4.84 0.03
CA VAL A 73 3.46 4.17 1.34
C VAL A 73 4.89 3.89 1.79
N ALA A 74 5.77 3.45 0.89
CA ALA A 74 7.17 3.17 1.20
C ALA A 74 7.90 4.41 1.73
N ASP A 75 7.64 5.58 1.14
CA ASP A 75 8.21 6.86 1.59
C ASP A 75 7.84 7.21 3.04
N ARG A 76 6.72 6.68 3.57
CA ARG A 76 6.32 6.89 4.96
C ARG A 76 7.11 6.05 5.96
N PHE A 77 7.83 5.02 5.50
CA PHE A 77 8.63 4.18 6.39
C PHE A 77 9.97 4.81 6.79
N ASP A 78 10.49 5.76 6.02
CA ASP A 78 11.78 6.41 6.34
C ASP A 78 11.63 7.73 7.13
N GLY A 79 10.40 8.06 7.53
CA GLY A 79 10.10 9.29 8.28
C GLY A 79 10.31 9.17 9.80
N PRO A 80 10.50 10.29 10.51
CA PRO A 80 10.57 10.33 11.98
C PRO A 80 9.26 9.92 12.67
N SER A 81 8.17 9.80 11.90
CA SER A 81 6.88 9.27 12.34
C SER A 81 6.52 7.99 11.59
N ASN A 82 7.52 7.20 11.21
CA ASN A 82 7.27 5.88 10.66
C ASN A 82 6.59 4.97 11.68
N VAL A 83 5.99 3.90 11.18
CA VAL A 83 5.16 2.98 11.97
C VAL A 83 5.96 2.40 13.13
N ASP A 84 7.21 2.01 12.92
CA ASP A 84 8.05 1.39 13.95
C ASP A 84 8.39 2.37 15.08
N VAL A 85 8.73 3.61 14.76
CA VAL A 85 9.03 4.66 15.74
C VAL A 85 7.77 5.03 16.51
N VAL A 86 6.64 5.24 15.83
CA VAL A 86 5.39 5.60 16.50
C VAL A 86 4.93 4.49 17.43
N ILE A 87 4.87 3.24 16.96
CA ILE A 87 4.47 2.10 17.78
C ILE A 87 5.47 1.88 18.91
N GLY A 88 6.77 1.95 18.62
CA GLY A 88 7.83 1.78 19.59
C GLY A 88 7.81 2.82 20.71
N THR A 89 7.30 4.03 20.45
CA THR A 89 7.32 5.14 21.43
C THR A 89 5.99 5.37 22.16
N ILE A 90 4.95 4.56 21.92
CA ILE A 90 3.63 4.71 22.57
C ILE A 90 3.75 4.79 24.10
N HIS A 91 4.55 3.93 24.71
CA HIS A 91 4.73 3.90 26.15
C HIS A 91 5.37 5.19 26.70
N VAL A 92 6.35 5.75 25.99
CA VAL A 92 6.97 7.04 26.34
C VAL A 92 5.94 8.16 26.24
N ARG A 93 5.13 8.20 25.17
CA ARG A 93 4.07 9.21 25.01
C ARG A 93 3.02 9.15 26.11
N ILE A 94 2.65 7.95 26.57
CA ILE A 94 1.74 7.77 27.71
C ILE A 94 2.39 8.31 28.99
N ALA A 95 3.66 7.98 29.25
CA ALA A 95 4.39 8.46 30.42
C ALA A 95 4.53 10.00 30.42
N GLU A 96 4.86 10.60 29.28
CA GLU A 96 4.90 12.05 29.10
C GLU A 96 3.54 12.69 29.40
N ALA A 97 2.44 12.12 28.90
CA ALA A 97 1.09 12.61 29.15
C ALA A 97 0.71 12.54 30.64
N ILE A 98 1.08 11.46 31.34
CA ILE A 98 0.89 11.31 32.78
C ILE A 98 1.71 12.36 33.55
N SER A 99 3.00 12.51 33.24
CA SER A 99 3.87 13.52 33.88
C SER A 99 3.29 14.92 33.70
N ASN A 100 2.89 15.27 32.47
CA ASN A 100 2.29 16.56 32.16
C ASN A 100 0.97 16.79 32.94
N MET A 101 0.13 15.76 33.11
CA MET A 101 -1.08 15.87 33.93
C MET A 101 -0.75 16.05 35.43
N GLN A 102 0.28 15.37 35.92
CA GLN A 102 0.71 15.48 37.32
C GLN A 102 1.30 16.86 37.61
N GLU A 103 2.17 17.37 36.75
CA GLU A 103 2.79 18.71 36.86
C GLU A 103 1.74 19.83 36.82
N ASN A 104 0.72 19.68 35.97
CA ASN A 104 -0.33 20.68 35.81
C ASN A 104 -1.55 20.46 36.69
N LYS A 105 -1.53 19.45 37.59
CA LYS A 105 -2.68 19.01 38.37
C LYS A 105 -3.37 20.15 39.12
N GLU A 106 -2.61 20.98 39.81
CA GLU A 106 -3.15 22.06 40.64
C GLU A 106 -3.81 23.15 39.80
N SER A 107 -3.13 23.60 38.74
CA SER A 107 -3.64 24.61 37.80
C SER A 107 -4.92 24.14 37.11
N ILE A 108 -4.93 22.89 36.64
CA ILE A 108 -6.11 22.26 36.03
C ILE A 108 -7.24 22.17 37.06
N THR A 109 -6.97 21.69 38.27
CA THR A 109 -7.98 21.56 39.33
C THR A 109 -8.59 22.91 39.69
N ALA A 110 -7.76 23.95 39.85
CA ALA A 110 -8.22 25.30 40.17
C ALA A 110 -9.15 25.86 39.08
N LYS A 111 -8.77 25.72 37.80
CA LYS A 111 -9.61 26.14 36.67
C LYS A 111 -10.92 25.35 36.60
N ILE A 112 -10.87 24.04 36.86
CA ILE A 112 -12.08 23.20 36.90
C ILE A 112 -13.00 23.64 38.03
N PHE A 113 -12.48 23.91 39.24
CA PHE A 113 -13.31 24.33 40.37
C PHE A 113 -13.92 25.71 40.15
N GLN A 114 -13.18 26.61 39.51
CA GLN A 114 -13.69 27.93 39.13
C GLN A 114 -14.81 27.83 38.08
N GLY A 115 -14.65 26.98 37.06
CA GLY A 115 -15.61 26.87 35.96
C GLY A 115 -16.81 25.97 36.25
N CYS A 116 -16.60 24.87 36.96
CA CYS A 116 -17.60 23.82 37.21
C CYS A 116 -18.13 23.81 38.66
N GLY A 117 -17.50 24.57 39.57
CA GLY A 117 -17.81 24.57 41.00
C GLY A 117 -16.99 23.55 41.81
N ASN A 118 -16.99 23.74 43.13
CA ASN A 118 -16.24 22.88 44.04
C ASN A 118 -16.94 21.52 44.25
N PRO A 119 -16.26 20.39 44.03
CA PRO A 119 -16.83 19.07 44.25
C PRO A 119 -17.07 18.82 45.74
N LYS A 120 -18.20 18.18 46.07
CA LYS A 120 -18.50 17.74 47.44
C LYS A 120 -17.81 16.39 47.69
N LEU A 121 -16.83 16.35 48.58
CA LEU A 121 -16.18 15.11 49.00
C LEU A 121 -17.18 14.26 49.80
N ASN A 122 -17.43 13.03 49.37
CA ASN A 122 -18.26 12.07 50.11
C ASN A 122 -17.36 11.29 51.09
N THR A 123 -17.50 11.55 52.38
CA THR A 123 -16.59 11.11 53.47
C THR A 123 -16.61 9.60 53.76
N LYS A 124 -17.20 8.75 52.90
CA LYS A 124 -17.33 7.30 53.15
C LYS A 124 -16.08 6.47 52.81
N ALA A 125 -15.07 7.02 52.14
CA ALA A 125 -13.90 6.25 51.69
C ALA A 125 -12.66 6.36 52.60
N ALA A 126 -12.67 7.20 53.65
CA ALA A 126 -11.51 7.39 54.53
C ALA A 126 -11.44 6.40 55.73
N ASN A 127 -12.29 5.36 55.75
CA ASN A 127 -12.41 4.40 56.87
C ASN A 127 -12.25 2.93 56.43
N VAL A 128 -11.40 2.67 55.43
CA VAL A 128 -11.00 1.30 55.04
C VAL A 128 -9.50 1.28 54.75
N GLU A 129 -8.68 1.49 55.78
CA GLU A 129 -7.26 1.08 55.82
C GLU A 129 -6.72 1.39 57.23
N ASP A 130 -7.25 0.67 58.23
CA ASP A 130 -6.58 0.41 59.52
C ASP A 130 -7.39 -0.66 60.27
N LYS A 131 -7.28 -1.92 59.82
CA LYS A 131 -7.46 -3.11 60.69
C LYS A 131 -6.86 -4.36 60.06
#